data_AF-W7M7X3-F1
#
_entry.id   AF-W7M7X3-F1
#
_cell.length_a   1.000
_cell.length_b   1.000
_cell.length_c   1.000
_cell.angle_alpha   90.00
_cell.angle_beta   90.00
_cell.angle_gamma   90.00
#
_symmetry.space_group_name_H-M   'P 1'
#
loop_
_entity.id
_entity.type
_entity.pdbx_description
1 polymer ?
#
loop_
_entity_poly.entity_id
_entity_poly.type
_entity_poly.pdbx_seq_one_letter_code
_entity_poly.pdbx_strand_id
1 'polypeptide(L)'
;MEDQPDLAISVDLGTTFTGVAWMRHGIPIQVVNDWPGSDDRGDRKVPTTIVYNADGSISSWGFMCADDDHDTTKTRRDFFKIFLDPETLDAAQHQGLSNVPQSTAQARQFVTDYLKQIYAHIKDSIEMRMGIKHVGGWDSMAVLFLFSAPTTWTSMAIINTFKGAIHDAGFGTGGPKHSALVDLTESEAAAVATLKTGAISLKENSVFLTVDAGGGTTDLALMRATSTNSSFPQLSQVAAVSGVGVGSSLIDRAFARLVSQRMAANPDFKLPADFAARMARSQGFKSVKHKFGEKVYMQPVYKIMMEGVGYDVSHEGLGVQDGRMLFTKQDIQALFDVHIEAIMARIHKRLDWLTEKGLSKQVEYVILSGGLGSSAYVREVLQEHLTKLQHPNARNILVIPSQDPQLIVARGVLENKRQRMESGNKSVLSTWIARASYGVIVQEVYMPARHFDEEVRQDPWDPTVKWATNQIQWLIKKGDTVDPDSPLVKRFEIRLKDGDTTRAWDAEIVVSNNETEWLPRSLKQAGVMRLCSVKSNLAGIEQHQLVLKEKRGTCFRRGHKFYICRFDIRVIVAPADLRFELWFGGTKFSGNHQPISVQWDAAKG
;
A
#
# COMPACT_ATOMS: atom_id res chain seq x y z
N MET A 1 -26.66 -2.17 9.22
CA MET A 1 -25.86 -2.99 8.29
C MET A 1 -25.28 -2.02 7.27
N GLU A 2 -23.97 -2.11 7.01
CA GLU A 2 -23.35 -1.38 5.91
C GLU A 2 -23.96 -1.93 4.61
N ASP A 3 -24.47 -1.08 3.72
CA ASP A 3 -25.09 -1.54 2.47
C ASP A 3 -24.08 -2.35 1.67
N GLN A 4 -24.46 -3.58 1.33
CA GLN A 4 -23.60 -4.49 0.57
C GLN A 4 -23.48 -3.98 -0.87
N PRO A 5 -22.26 -3.86 -1.44
CA PRO A 5 -22.12 -3.40 -2.81
C PRO A 5 -22.67 -4.44 -3.79
N ASP A 6 -23.30 -3.97 -4.86
CA ASP A 6 -23.71 -4.80 -6.00
C ASP A 6 -22.48 -5.38 -6.71
N LEU A 7 -21.38 -4.61 -6.70
CA LEU A 7 -20.13 -4.92 -7.37
C LEU A 7 -18.94 -4.45 -6.53
N ALA A 8 -18.02 -5.37 -6.24
CA ALA A 8 -16.73 -5.04 -5.64
C ALA A 8 -15.61 -5.28 -6.66
N ILE A 9 -14.77 -4.28 -6.88
CA ILE A 9 -13.67 -4.30 -7.85
C ILE A 9 -12.38 -4.03 -7.08
N SER A 10 -11.40 -4.90 -7.24
CA SER A 10 -10.07 -4.75 -6.68
C SER A 10 -9.09 -4.36 -7.76
N VAL A 11 -8.33 -3.30 -7.50
CA VAL A 11 -7.30 -2.75 -8.39
C VAL A 11 -5.96 -2.82 -7.67
N ASP A 12 -5.11 -3.75 -8.11
CA ASP A 12 -3.72 -3.83 -7.72
C ASP A 12 -2.89 -2.98 -8.68
N LEU A 13 -2.72 -1.69 -8.38
CA LEU A 13 -1.83 -0.79 -9.12
C LEU A 13 -0.39 -1.17 -8.78
N GLY A 14 0.23 -2.12 -9.47
CA GLY A 14 1.64 -2.46 -9.24
C GLY A 14 2.60 -1.40 -9.77
N THR A 15 3.88 -1.52 -9.41
CA THR A 15 4.92 -0.62 -9.94
C THR A 15 5.15 -0.81 -11.45
N THR A 16 5.07 -2.06 -11.93
CA THR A 16 5.33 -2.43 -13.32
C THR A 16 4.09 -2.88 -14.08
N PHE A 17 3.13 -3.48 -13.39
CA PHE A 17 1.91 -4.04 -13.97
C PHE A 17 0.74 -3.85 -13.02
N THR A 18 -0.42 -3.53 -13.58
CA THR A 18 -1.69 -3.37 -12.85
C THR A 18 -2.59 -4.57 -13.10
N GLY A 19 -3.11 -5.16 -12.03
CA GLY A 19 -4.08 -6.26 -12.09
C GLY A 19 -5.44 -5.83 -11.58
N VAL A 20 -6.50 -6.32 -12.22
CA VAL A 20 -7.88 -6.01 -11.79
C VAL A 20 -8.69 -7.29 -11.67
N ALA A 21 -9.37 -7.42 -10.54
CA ALA A 21 -10.34 -8.47 -10.29
C ALA A 21 -11.65 -7.86 -9.81
N TRP A 22 -12.76 -8.57 -9.99
CA TRP A 22 -14.06 -8.11 -9.51
C TRP A 22 -14.94 -9.28 -9.09
N MET A 23 -15.92 -9.00 -8.24
CA MET A 23 -16.89 -9.99 -7.78
C MET A 23 -18.26 -9.36 -7.56
N ARG A 24 -19.27 -10.22 -7.63
CA ARG A 24 -20.64 -9.95 -7.17
C ARG A 24 -20.98 -10.98 -6.10
N HIS A 25 -21.98 -10.68 -5.28
CA HIS A 25 -22.42 -11.64 -4.27
C HIS A 25 -22.83 -12.98 -4.91
N GLY A 26 -22.35 -14.08 -4.33
CA GLY A 26 -22.62 -15.43 -4.83
C GLY A 26 -21.90 -15.84 -6.12
N ILE A 27 -21.03 -15.01 -6.69
CA ILE A 27 -20.31 -15.30 -7.94
C ILE A 27 -18.79 -15.39 -7.67
N PRO A 28 -18.08 -16.38 -8.26
CA PRO A 28 -16.63 -16.46 -8.15
C PRO A 28 -15.93 -15.20 -8.67
N ILE A 29 -14.81 -14.84 -8.04
CA ILE A 29 -13.96 -13.71 -8.45
C ILE A 29 -13.58 -13.86 -9.93
N GLN A 30 -13.88 -12.82 -10.69
CA GLN A 30 -13.54 -12.67 -12.10
C GLN A 30 -12.31 -11.75 -12.24
N VAL A 31 -11.62 -11.86 -13.37
CA VAL A 31 -10.38 -11.11 -13.66
C VAL A 31 -10.55 -10.36 -14.98
N VAL A 32 -10.09 -9.11 -15.04
CA VAL A 32 -9.99 -8.34 -16.28
C VAL A 32 -8.73 -8.79 -17.03
N ASN A 33 -8.91 -9.21 -18.28
CA ASN A 33 -7.87 -9.84 -19.10
C ASN A 33 -8.00 -9.54 -20.60
N ASP A 34 -8.83 -8.56 -20.94
CA ASP A 34 -9.14 -8.06 -22.28
C ASP A 34 -8.47 -6.70 -22.53
N TRP A 35 -7.23 -6.55 -22.05
CA TRP A 35 -6.48 -5.31 -22.10
C TRP A 35 -6.19 -4.86 -23.55
N PRO A 36 -6.34 -3.57 -23.87
CA PRO A 36 -6.09 -3.06 -25.20
C PRO A 36 -4.59 -3.12 -25.56
N GLY A 37 -4.29 -3.43 -26.82
CA GLY A 37 -2.92 -3.56 -27.34
C GLY A 37 -2.18 -4.83 -26.92
N SER A 38 -2.85 -5.76 -26.22
CA SER A 38 -2.25 -7.04 -25.84
C SER A 38 -2.14 -7.98 -27.04
N ASP A 39 -0.93 -8.49 -27.31
CA ASP A 39 -0.69 -9.52 -28.33
C ASP A 39 -1.21 -10.89 -27.89
N ASP A 40 -1.27 -11.15 -26.57
CA ASP A 40 -1.80 -12.39 -26.00
C ASP A 40 -3.26 -12.19 -25.56
N ARG A 41 -4.15 -13.08 -26.03
CA ARG A 41 -5.55 -13.12 -25.61
C ARG A 41 -5.62 -13.77 -24.24
N GLY A 42 -5.44 -12.98 -23.19
CA GLY A 42 -5.60 -13.45 -21.82
C GLY A 42 -4.60 -12.90 -20.82
N ASP A 43 -3.81 -11.88 -21.20
CA ASP A 43 -2.92 -11.20 -20.28
C ASP A 43 -3.68 -10.75 -19.03
N ARG A 44 -3.19 -11.16 -17.87
CA ARG A 44 -3.93 -11.03 -16.60
C ARG A 44 -3.63 -9.73 -15.88
N LYS A 45 -2.63 -8.99 -16.37
CA LYS A 45 -2.25 -7.65 -15.93
C LYS A 45 -1.88 -6.82 -17.15
N VAL A 46 -1.94 -5.50 -16.99
CA VAL A 46 -1.52 -4.53 -18.01
C VAL A 46 -0.29 -3.75 -17.52
N PRO A 47 0.69 -3.42 -18.38
CA PRO A 47 1.83 -2.60 -17.99
C PRO A 47 1.41 -1.27 -17.34
N THR A 48 2.09 -0.88 -16.25
CA THR A 48 1.92 0.41 -15.58
C THR A 48 2.79 1.45 -16.24
N THR A 49 2.36 1.86 -17.42
CA THR A 49 3.08 2.74 -18.33
C THR A 49 2.11 3.65 -19.07
N ILE A 50 2.57 4.86 -19.36
CA ILE A 50 1.83 5.87 -20.11
C ILE A 50 2.79 6.65 -20.99
N VAL A 51 2.36 7.00 -22.19
CA VAL A 51 3.12 7.83 -23.14
C VAL A 51 2.34 9.11 -23.41
N TYR A 52 3.05 10.23 -23.36
CA TYR A 52 2.53 11.55 -23.66
C TYR A 52 3.03 12.04 -25.01
N ASN A 53 2.17 12.71 -25.75
CA ASN A 53 2.53 13.54 -26.91
C ASN A 53 3.32 14.77 -26.45
N ALA A 54 3.97 15.47 -27.39
CA ALA A 54 4.73 16.68 -27.10
C ALA A 54 3.89 17.82 -26.50
N ASP A 55 2.57 17.84 -26.74
CA ASP A 55 1.63 18.80 -26.18
C ASP A 55 1.15 18.44 -24.75
N GLY A 56 1.61 17.32 -24.20
CA GLY A 56 1.22 16.81 -22.88
C GLY A 56 -0.09 16.02 -22.86
N SER A 57 -0.74 15.80 -24.01
CA SER A 57 -1.87 14.86 -24.12
C SER A 57 -1.41 13.41 -24.05
N ILE A 58 -2.29 12.51 -23.62
CA ILE A 58 -2.00 11.07 -23.55
C ILE A 58 -2.01 10.50 -24.98
N SER A 59 -0.90 9.90 -25.40
CA SER A 59 -0.79 9.14 -26.66
C SER A 59 -1.32 7.72 -26.47
N SER A 60 -0.76 6.99 -25.51
CA SER A 60 -1.05 5.59 -25.27
C SER A 60 -0.84 5.22 -23.79
N TRP A 61 -1.37 4.07 -23.37
CA TRP A 61 -1.16 3.51 -22.05
C TRP A 61 -1.08 1.98 -22.12
N GLY A 62 -0.51 1.34 -21.11
CA GLY A 62 -0.45 -0.13 -21.07
C GLY A 62 0.33 -0.74 -22.24
N PHE A 63 -0.19 -1.82 -22.82
CA PHE A 63 0.49 -2.52 -23.92
C PHE A 63 0.65 -1.67 -25.18
N MET A 64 -0.29 -0.77 -25.46
CA MET A 64 -0.25 0.13 -26.63
C MET A 64 0.97 1.06 -26.63
N CYS A 65 1.67 1.23 -25.51
CA CYS A 65 2.90 2.03 -25.47
C CYS A 65 4.06 1.40 -26.24
N ALA A 66 3.99 0.12 -26.60
CA ALA A 66 5.01 -0.51 -27.44
C ALA A 66 5.04 0.10 -28.85
N ASP A 67 3.91 0.59 -29.36
CA ASP A 67 3.82 1.19 -30.70
C ASP A 67 4.51 2.56 -30.78
N ASP A 68 4.72 3.21 -29.63
CA ASP A 68 5.35 4.53 -29.51
C ASP A 68 6.85 4.47 -29.22
N ASP A 69 7.46 3.29 -29.02
CA ASP A 69 8.86 3.14 -28.58
C ASP A 69 9.88 3.70 -29.60
N HIS A 70 9.49 3.95 -30.85
CA HIS A 70 10.34 4.53 -31.90
C HIS A 70 10.15 6.04 -32.10
N ASP A 71 9.15 6.66 -31.49
CA ASP A 71 8.87 8.09 -31.65
C ASP A 71 9.55 8.92 -30.55
N THR A 72 10.71 9.48 -30.89
CA THR A 72 11.51 10.31 -29.97
C THR A 72 10.85 11.63 -29.56
N THR A 73 9.74 12.04 -30.20
CA THR A 73 9.00 13.25 -29.82
C THR A 73 8.05 13.00 -28.65
N LYS A 74 7.73 11.73 -28.39
CA LYS A 74 6.83 11.30 -27.33
C LYS A 74 7.61 10.99 -26.05
N THR A 75 6.95 11.22 -24.91
CA THR A 75 7.55 11.00 -23.59
C THR A 75 6.89 9.84 -22.89
N ARG A 76 7.63 8.73 -22.76
CA ARG A 76 7.22 7.55 -21.99
C ARG A 76 7.48 7.75 -20.50
N ARG A 77 6.51 7.39 -19.66
CA ARG A 77 6.59 7.38 -18.19
C ARG A 77 6.26 5.99 -17.67
N ASP A 78 7.25 5.40 -17.00
CA ASP A 78 7.18 4.11 -16.31
C ASP A 78 7.53 4.31 -14.83
N PHE A 79 7.22 3.33 -13.99
CA PHE A 79 7.60 3.30 -12.57
C PHE A 79 7.11 4.49 -11.74
N PHE A 80 6.18 5.32 -12.25
CA PHE A 80 5.81 6.57 -11.60
C PHE A 80 5.14 6.40 -10.22
N LYS A 81 4.58 5.21 -9.91
CA LYS A 81 3.97 4.88 -8.61
C LYS A 81 4.95 5.05 -7.44
N ILE A 82 6.21 4.63 -7.59
CA ILE A 82 7.16 4.63 -6.46
C ILE A 82 7.57 6.06 -6.06
N PHE A 83 7.43 7.02 -6.98
CA PHE A 83 7.75 8.43 -6.76
C PHE A 83 6.64 9.23 -6.08
N LEU A 84 5.55 8.56 -5.66
CA LEU A 84 4.62 9.13 -4.68
C LEU A 84 5.26 9.23 -3.29
N ASP A 85 6.28 8.41 -3.03
CA ASP A 85 7.13 8.51 -1.85
C ASP A 85 8.23 9.58 -2.09
N PRO A 86 8.25 10.68 -1.31
CA PRO A 86 9.25 11.73 -1.43
C PRO A 86 10.69 11.22 -1.26
N GLU A 87 10.93 10.26 -0.35
CA GLU A 87 12.27 9.72 -0.10
C GLU A 87 12.79 8.95 -1.32
N THR A 88 11.92 8.14 -1.92
CA THR A 88 12.24 7.40 -3.15
C THR A 88 12.50 8.35 -4.32
N LEU A 89 11.71 9.42 -4.45
CA LEU A 89 11.92 10.44 -5.47
C LEU A 89 13.26 11.16 -5.31
N ASP A 90 13.57 11.63 -4.10
CA ASP A 90 14.81 12.35 -3.79
C ASP A 90 16.04 11.47 -4.06
N ALA A 91 16.03 10.21 -3.61
CA ALA A 91 17.10 9.26 -3.87
C ALA A 91 17.33 9.01 -5.36
N ALA A 92 16.25 8.94 -6.15
CA ALA A 92 16.33 8.73 -7.61
C ALA A 92 16.89 9.96 -8.35
N GLN A 93 16.52 11.17 -7.92
CA GLN A 93 17.05 12.42 -8.47
C GLN A 93 18.54 12.59 -8.16
N HIS A 94 18.97 12.31 -6.91
CA HIS A 94 20.37 12.34 -6.51
C HIS A 94 21.24 11.33 -7.28
N GLN A 95 20.69 10.16 -7.63
CA GLN A 95 21.36 9.16 -8.46
C GLN A 95 21.42 9.54 -9.95
N GLY A 96 20.77 10.62 -10.38
CA GLY A 96 20.72 11.04 -11.78
C GLY A 96 19.98 10.06 -12.67
N LEU A 97 18.97 9.36 -12.16
CA LEU A 97 18.18 8.44 -12.97
C LEU A 97 17.37 9.20 -14.04
N SER A 98 17.31 8.65 -15.24
CA SER A 98 16.48 9.18 -16.32
C SER A 98 14.99 8.94 -16.05
N ASN A 99 14.11 9.75 -16.65
CA ASN A 99 12.65 9.63 -16.57
C ASN A 99 12.02 9.81 -15.18
N VAL A 100 12.79 10.27 -14.19
CA VAL A 100 12.28 10.60 -12.85
C VAL A 100 11.36 11.83 -12.93
N PRO A 101 10.22 11.84 -12.21
CA PRO A 101 9.37 13.03 -12.08
C PRO A 101 10.12 14.21 -11.44
N GLN A 102 9.68 15.42 -11.73
CA GLN A 102 10.22 16.65 -11.14
C GLN A 102 9.77 16.83 -9.68
N SER A 103 8.61 16.28 -9.32
CA SER A 103 8.02 16.38 -7.99
C SER A 103 7.05 15.23 -7.72
N THR A 104 6.69 15.02 -6.46
CA THR A 104 5.64 14.07 -6.06
C THR A 104 4.28 14.45 -6.64
N ALA A 105 4.02 15.74 -6.86
CA ALA A 105 2.81 16.22 -7.55
C ALA A 105 2.76 15.76 -9.01
N GLN A 106 3.90 15.80 -9.71
CA GLN A 106 3.99 15.27 -11.08
C GLN A 106 3.87 13.74 -11.11
N ALA A 107 4.48 13.04 -10.14
CA ALA A 107 4.27 11.59 -9.98
C ALA A 107 2.79 11.25 -9.77
N ARG A 108 2.09 12.00 -8.91
CA ARG A 108 0.65 11.89 -8.70
C ARG A 108 -0.14 12.12 -9.99
N GLN A 109 0.23 13.11 -10.80
CA GLN A 109 -0.41 13.34 -12.10
C GLN A 109 -0.28 12.11 -13.01
N PHE A 110 0.91 11.53 -13.14
CA PHE A 110 1.10 10.31 -13.95
C PHE A 110 0.25 9.14 -13.44
N VAL A 111 0.17 8.97 -12.11
CA VAL A 111 -0.73 7.97 -11.49
C VAL A 111 -2.19 8.24 -11.84
N THR A 112 -2.65 9.49 -11.67
CA THR A 112 -4.04 9.88 -11.97
C THR A 112 -4.38 9.65 -13.44
N ASP A 113 -3.53 10.08 -14.36
CA ASP A 113 -3.78 9.96 -15.80
C ASP A 113 -3.83 8.49 -16.25
N TYR A 114 -2.92 7.66 -15.76
CA TYR A 114 -2.96 6.22 -16.00
C TYR A 114 -4.21 5.58 -15.40
N LEU A 115 -4.57 5.93 -14.15
CA LEU A 115 -5.75 5.41 -13.49
C LEU A 115 -7.05 5.82 -14.19
N LYS A 116 -7.12 7.00 -14.82
CA LYS A 116 -8.29 7.40 -15.65
C LYS A 116 -8.50 6.41 -16.80
N GLN A 117 -7.42 6.02 -17.47
CA GLN A 117 -7.48 5.04 -18.56
C GLN A 117 -7.92 3.66 -18.05
N ILE A 118 -7.37 3.24 -16.91
CA ILE A 118 -7.77 2.01 -16.23
C ILE A 118 -9.26 2.05 -15.85
N TYR A 119 -9.75 3.13 -15.24
CA TYR A 119 -11.15 3.28 -14.86
C TYR A 119 -12.08 3.14 -16.06
N ALA A 120 -11.78 3.87 -17.14
CA ALA A 120 -12.56 3.82 -18.37
C ALA A 120 -12.63 2.39 -18.94
N HIS A 121 -11.51 1.68 -18.98
CA HIS A 121 -11.46 0.30 -19.46
C HIS A 121 -12.19 -0.68 -18.53
N ILE A 122 -12.00 -0.58 -17.21
CA ILE A 122 -12.68 -1.43 -16.22
C ILE A 122 -14.19 -1.29 -16.36
N LYS A 123 -14.68 -0.04 -16.43
CA LYS A 123 -16.10 0.24 -16.61
C LYS A 123 -16.61 -0.45 -17.87
N ASP A 124 -15.98 -0.19 -19.01
CA ASP A 124 -16.41 -0.73 -20.30
C ASP A 124 -16.40 -2.28 -20.33
N SER A 125 -15.31 -2.89 -19.85
CA SER A 125 -15.14 -4.34 -19.82
C SER A 125 -16.17 -5.01 -18.91
N ILE A 126 -16.39 -4.48 -17.70
CA ILE A 126 -17.36 -5.06 -16.76
C ILE A 126 -18.79 -4.84 -17.25
N GLU A 127 -19.13 -3.66 -17.78
CA GLU A 127 -20.44 -3.40 -18.38
C GLU A 127 -20.74 -4.36 -19.53
N MET A 128 -19.73 -4.64 -20.38
CA MET A 128 -19.85 -5.63 -21.47
C MET A 128 -20.07 -7.05 -20.92
N ARG A 129 -19.25 -7.49 -19.96
CA ARG A 129 -19.34 -8.84 -19.36
C ARG A 129 -20.64 -9.05 -18.57
N MET A 130 -21.20 -7.98 -18.01
CA MET A 130 -22.49 -8.01 -17.32
C MET A 130 -23.69 -7.84 -18.26
N GLY A 131 -23.46 -7.57 -19.55
CA GLY A 131 -24.53 -7.33 -20.52
C GLY A 131 -25.29 -6.03 -20.32
N ILE A 132 -24.70 -5.07 -19.59
CA ILE A 132 -25.36 -3.79 -19.25
C ILE A 132 -24.87 -2.60 -20.09
N LYS A 133 -23.83 -2.78 -20.92
CA LYS A 133 -23.22 -1.72 -21.75
C LYS A 133 -24.21 -0.92 -22.61
N HIS A 134 -25.24 -1.57 -23.16
CA HIS A 134 -26.23 -0.92 -24.04
C HIS A 134 -27.53 -0.52 -23.35
N VAL A 135 -27.78 -1.03 -22.14
CA VAL A 135 -29.03 -0.78 -21.38
C VAL A 135 -28.81 0.16 -20.19
N GLY A 136 -27.55 0.45 -19.84
CA GLY A 136 -27.17 1.27 -18.69
C GLY A 136 -27.29 0.51 -17.36
N GLY A 137 -26.97 1.20 -16.27
CA GLY A 137 -27.11 0.68 -14.89
C GLY A 137 -25.88 0.83 -14.02
N TRP A 138 -24.69 1.06 -14.60
CA TRP A 138 -23.47 1.29 -13.82
C TRP A 138 -23.60 2.42 -12.80
N ASP A 139 -24.19 3.54 -13.20
CA ASP A 139 -24.30 4.73 -12.34
C ASP A 139 -25.29 4.51 -11.16
N SER A 140 -26.27 3.61 -11.30
CA SER A 140 -27.23 3.31 -10.23
C SER A 140 -26.77 2.20 -9.28
N MET A 141 -25.78 1.39 -9.69
CA MET A 141 -25.20 0.34 -8.87
C MET A 141 -24.41 0.90 -7.68
N ALA A 142 -24.42 0.16 -6.57
CA ALA A 142 -23.44 0.32 -5.51
C ALA A 142 -22.12 -0.35 -5.91
N VAL A 143 -21.16 0.45 -6.38
CA VAL A 143 -19.84 -0.03 -6.82
C VAL A 143 -18.78 0.34 -5.78
N LEU A 144 -18.08 -0.66 -5.26
CA LEU A 144 -16.99 -0.48 -4.33
C LEU A 144 -15.65 -0.82 -5.00
N PHE A 145 -14.79 0.18 -5.15
CA PHE A 145 -13.42 0.00 -5.59
C PHE A 145 -12.49 -0.17 -4.37
N LEU A 146 -11.64 -1.19 -4.42
CA LEU A 146 -10.69 -1.52 -3.37
C LEU A 146 -9.28 -1.50 -3.96
N PHE A 147 -8.38 -0.75 -3.36
CA PHE A 147 -6.98 -0.67 -3.76
C PHE A 147 -6.08 -1.28 -2.68
N SER A 148 -5.04 -1.98 -3.11
CA SER A 148 -3.91 -2.33 -2.25
C SER A 148 -2.93 -1.17 -2.14
N ALA A 149 -2.17 -1.13 -1.04
CA ALA A 149 -1.03 -0.21 -0.89
C ALA A 149 0.28 -0.98 -0.70
N PRO A 150 1.42 -0.47 -1.22
CA PRO A 150 2.73 -1.03 -0.92
C PRO A 150 2.99 -1.09 0.58
N THR A 151 3.61 -2.16 1.05
CA THR A 151 3.98 -2.29 2.47
C THR A 151 5.03 -1.25 2.87
N THR A 152 5.84 -0.77 1.92
CA THR A 152 6.82 0.29 2.12
C THR A 152 6.19 1.65 2.46
N TRP A 153 4.92 1.88 2.13
CA TRP A 153 4.25 3.14 2.43
C TRP A 153 3.81 3.18 3.89
N THR A 154 4.68 3.75 4.73
CA THR A 154 4.49 3.91 6.17
C THR A 154 3.87 5.27 6.53
N SER A 155 3.95 6.25 5.62
CA SER A 155 3.40 7.59 5.82
C SER A 155 1.98 7.72 5.28
N MET A 156 1.08 8.22 6.13
CA MET A 156 -0.29 8.56 5.74
C MET A 156 -0.36 9.67 4.70
N ALA A 157 0.66 10.53 4.60
CA ALA A 157 0.72 11.55 3.55
C ALA A 157 0.81 10.93 2.15
N ILE A 158 1.60 9.85 1.99
CA ILE A 158 1.73 9.11 0.74
C ILE A 158 0.39 8.43 0.39
N ILE A 159 -0.23 7.75 1.36
CA ILE A 159 -1.54 7.12 1.21
C ILE A 159 -2.61 8.13 0.80
N ASN A 160 -2.64 9.32 1.41
CA ASN A 160 -3.62 10.34 1.06
C ASN A 160 -3.37 10.94 -0.32
N THR A 161 -2.10 11.11 -0.72
CA THR A 161 -1.75 11.50 -2.10
C THR A 161 -2.28 10.49 -3.10
N PHE A 162 -2.14 9.19 -2.80
CA PHE A 162 -2.66 8.11 -3.62
C PHE A 162 -4.19 8.07 -3.67
N LYS A 163 -4.88 8.22 -2.53
CA LYS A 163 -6.35 8.36 -2.48
C LYS A 163 -6.85 9.53 -3.32
N GLY A 164 -6.14 10.66 -3.26
CA GLY A 164 -6.43 11.80 -4.12
C GLY A 164 -6.29 11.44 -5.60
N ALA A 165 -5.24 10.70 -5.97
CA ALA A 165 -5.05 10.27 -7.35
C ALA A 165 -6.16 9.31 -7.85
N ILE A 166 -6.60 8.38 -6.98
CA ILE A 166 -7.72 7.46 -7.22
C ILE A 166 -9.02 8.25 -7.46
N HIS A 167 -9.33 9.17 -6.56
CA HIS A 167 -10.52 10.02 -6.66
C HIS A 167 -10.52 10.85 -7.94
N ASP A 168 -9.42 11.55 -8.23
CA ASP A 168 -9.29 12.40 -9.42
C ASP A 168 -9.29 11.61 -10.74
N ALA A 169 -9.07 10.29 -10.66
CA ALA A 169 -9.19 9.39 -11.79
C ALA A 169 -10.63 8.90 -12.06
N GLY A 170 -11.59 9.25 -11.20
CA GLY A 170 -13.01 8.92 -11.35
C GLY A 170 -13.47 7.71 -10.52
N PHE A 171 -12.57 7.07 -9.78
CA PHE A 171 -12.94 5.96 -8.90
C PHE A 171 -13.75 6.47 -7.71
N GLY A 172 -14.92 5.87 -7.52
CA GLY A 172 -15.84 6.26 -6.45
C GLY A 172 -16.69 7.49 -6.78
N THR A 173 -16.61 8.05 -7.98
CA THR A 173 -17.35 9.27 -8.37
C THR A 173 -18.29 9.09 -9.55
N GLY A 174 -18.33 7.90 -10.16
CA GLY A 174 -19.14 7.62 -11.35
C GLY A 174 -20.65 7.59 -11.10
N GLY A 175 -21.08 7.32 -9.87
CA GLY A 175 -22.47 7.27 -9.45
C GLY A 175 -22.64 7.58 -7.96
N PRO A 176 -23.86 7.90 -7.48
CA PRO A 176 -24.13 8.31 -6.10
C PRO A 176 -23.80 7.24 -5.04
N LYS A 177 -23.71 5.96 -5.44
CA LYS A 177 -23.36 4.83 -4.56
C LYS A 177 -21.98 4.24 -4.88
N HIS A 178 -21.18 4.94 -5.67
CA HIS A 178 -19.80 4.51 -5.93
C HIS A 178 -18.92 4.96 -4.76
N SER A 179 -17.94 4.14 -4.41
CA SER A 179 -16.96 4.48 -3.38
C SER A 179 -15.63 3.80 -3.68
N ALA A 180 -14.53 4.40 -3.21
CA ALA A 180 -13.19 3.85 -3.35
C ALA A 180 -12.46 3.88 -2.01
N LEU A 181 -11.80 2.77 -1.67
CA LEU A 181 -11.05 2.60 -0.43
C LEU A 181 -9.66 2.02 -0.73
N VAL A 182 -8.68 2.43 0.07
CA VAL A 182 -7.39 1.72 0.19
C VAL A 182 -7.53 0.77 1.39
N ASP A 183 -7.46 -0.54 1.15
CA ASP A 183 -7.85 -1.56 2.14
C ASP A 183 -6.62 -2.22 2.79
N LEU A 184 -6.15 -3.32 2.21
CA LEU A 184 -4.99 -4.08 2.69
C LEU A 184 -3.69 -3.59 2.06
N THR A 185 -2.57 -3.81 2.74
CA THR A 185 -1.26 -3.78 2.07
C THR A 185 -1.11 -4.97 1.11
N GLU A 186 -0.19 -4.85 0.13
CA GLU A 186 0.09 -5.90 -0.85
C GLU A 186 0.43 -7.25 -0.16
N SER A 187 1.32 -7.24 0.84
CA SER A 187 1.67 -8.47 1.60
C SER A 187 0.52 -9.03 2.46
N GLU A 188 -0.34 -8.19 3.03
CA GLU A 188 -1.50 -8.66 3.79
C GLU A 188 -2.54 -9.31 2.87
N ALA A 189 -2.80 -8.70 1.71
CA ALA A 189 -3.67 -9.28 0.71
C ALA A 189 -3.13 -10.64 0.21
N ALA A 190 -1.83 -10.74 -0.03
CA ALA A 190 -1.18 -12.01 -0.39
C ALA A 190 -1.40 -13.10 0.68
N ALA A 191 -1.31 -12.73 1.97
CA ALA A 191 -1.56 -13.65 3.07
C ALA A 191 -3.03 -14.09 3.16
N VAL A 192 -3.97 -13.15 3.00
CA VAL A 192 -5.41 -13.45 2.98
C VAL A 192 -5.72 -14.47 1.87
N ALA A 193 -5.26 -14.22 0.65
CA ALA A 193 -5.48 -15.13 -0.47
C ALA A 193 -4.84 -16.51 -0.24
N THR A 194 -3.65 -16.55 0.35
CA THR A 194 -2.98 -17.81 0.69
C THR A 194 -3.83 -18.66 1.64
N LEU A 195 -4.39 -18.05 2.70
CA LEU A 195 -5.26 -18.78 3.62
C LEU A 195 -6.57 -19.22 2.95
N LYS A 196 -7.17 -18.36 2.12
CA LYS A 196 -8.48 -18.61 1.50
C LYS A 196 -8.45 -19.61 0.35
N THR A 197 -7.31 -19.76 -0.32
CA THR A 197 -7.14 -20.77 -1.38
C THR A 197 -6.98 -22.18 -0.83
N GLY A 198 -6.53 -22.34 0.42
CA GLY A 198 -6.31 -23.66 1.03
C GLY A 198 -5.22 -24.47 0.36
N ALA A 199 -4.36 -23.85 -0.46
CA ALA A 199 -3.26 -24.50 -1.17
C ALA A 199 -2.22 -25.12 -0.22
N ILE A 200 -2.18 -24.63 1.02
CA ILE A 200 -1.37 -25.15 2.11
C ILE A 200 -2.24 -25.61 3.27
N SER A 201 -1.83 -26.71 3.89
CA SER A 201 -2.45 -27.20 5.13
C SER A 201 -1.88 -26.43 6.32
N LEU A 202 -2.52 -25.31 6.65
CA LEU A 202 -2.25 -24.56 7.88
C LEU A 202 -3.09 -25.12 9.02
N LYS A 203 -2.47 -25.27 10.19
CA LYS A 203 -3.16 -25.55 11.44
C LYS A 203 -3.34 -24.27 12.23
N GLU A 204 -4.23 -24.29 13.21
CA GLU A 204 -4.31 -23.20 14.17
C GLU A 204 -2.94 -23.01 14.84
N ASN A 205 -2.52 -21.77 14.95
CA ASN A 205 -1.20 -21.32 15.39
C ASN A 205 -0.01 -21.63 14.46
N SER A 206 -0.24 -22.15 13.24
CA SER A 206 0.80 -22.22 12.21
C SER A 206 1.29 -20.80 11.86
N VAL A 207 2.60 -20.65 11.73
CA VAL A 207 3.26 -19.39 11.38
C VAL A 207 3.86 -19.53 9.98
N PHE A 208 3.61 -18.54 9.12
CA PHE A 208 4.16 -18.49 7.78
C PHE A 208 4.54 -17.06 7.41
N LEU A 209 5.46 -16.93 6.47
CA LEU A 209 5.92 -15.67 5.93
C LEU A 209 5.42 -15.54 4.50
N THR A 210 4.70 -14.47 4.19
CA THR A 210 4.44 -14.08 2.81
C THR A 210 5.55 -13.16 2.33
N VAL A 211 6.00 -13.38 1.10
CA VAL A 211 7.01 -12.57 0.42
C VAL A 211 6.43 -12.25 -0.96
N ASP A 212 5.81 -11.09 -1.07
CA ASP A 212 5.33 -10.53 -2.33
C ASP A 212 6.47 -9.79 -3.02
N ALA A 213 7.19 -10.50 -3.88
CA ALA A 213 8.30 -9.97 -4.65
C ALA A 213 7.76 -9.47 -6.00
N GLY A 214 7.48 -8.17 -6.06
CA GLY A 214 6.89 -7.49 -7.20
C GLY A 214 7.89 -6.90 -8.19
N GLY A 215 7.43 -5.87 -8.91
CA GLY A 215 8.24 -5.16 -9.91
C GLY A 215 9.22 -4.16 -9.30
N GLY A 216 8.79 -3.40 -8.29
CA GLY A 216 9.60 -2.36 -7.64
C GLY A 216 9.95 -2.65 -6.18
N THR A 217 9.09 -3.41 -5.50
CA THR A 217 9.19 -3.69 -4.06
C THR A 217 9.07 -5.18 -3.80
N THR A 218 9.65 -5.60 -2.68
CA THR A 218 9.42 -6.92 -2.08
C THR A 218 8.87 -6.69 -0.69
N ASP A 219 7.63 -7.12 -0.49
CA ASP A 219 6.85 -6.89 0.71
C ASP A 219 6.70 -8.19 1.51
N LEU A 220 6.93 -8.10 2.82
CA LEU A 220 6.97 -9.23 3.73
C LEU A 220 5.94 -9.06 4.85
N ALA A 221 5.15 -10.10 5.07
CA ALA A 221 4.25 -10.19 6.23
C ALA A 221 4.35 -11.55 6.92
N LEU A 222 4.70 -11.50 8.21
CA LEU A 222 4.79 -12.66 9.09
C LEU A 222 3.44 -12.88 9.78
N MET A 223 2.79 -13.98 9.44
CA MET A 223 1.40 -14.25 9.78
C MET A 223 1.26 -15.49 10.63
N ARG A 224 0.21 -15.52 11.45
CA ARG A 224 -0.21 -16.68 12.23
C ARG A 224 -1.67 -16.98 11.94
N ALA A 225 -1.98 -18.22 11.58
CA ALA A 225 -3.36 -18.69 11.47
C ALA A 225 -3.99 -18.75 12.86
N THR A 226 -4.99 -17.91 13.13
CA THR A 226 -5.73 -17.90 14.40
C THR A 226 -7.01 -18.72 14.34
N SER A 227 -7.53 -18.98 13.14
CA SER A 227 -8.65 -19.88 12.91
C SER A 227 -8.49 -20.52 11.54
N THR A 228 -8.62 -21.84 11.49
CA THR A 228 -8.65 -22.62 10.23
C THR A 228 -10.05 -23.14 9.94
N ASN A 229 -11.08 -22.48 10.49
CA ASN A 229 -12.48 -22.78 10.19
C ASN A 229 -12.72 -22.67 8.66
N SER A 230 -13.34 -23.68 8.05
CA SER A 230 -13.55 -23.74 6.60
C SER A 230 -14.42 -22.61 6.07
N SER A 231 -15.37 -22.10 6.86
CA SER A 231 -16.26 -21.00 6.44
C SER A 231 -15.56 -19.65 6.57
N PHE A 232 -14.99 -19.37 7.74
CA PHE A 232 -14.42 -18.06 8.09
C PHE A 232 -13.04 -18.21 8.76
N PRO A 233 -11.99 -18.56 7.99
CA PRO A 233 -10.64 -18.68 8.53
C PRO A 233 -10.07 -17.29 8.85
N GLN A 234 -9.13 -17.20 9.79
CA GLN A 234 -8.55 -15.93 10.24
C GLN A 234 -7.03 -15.98 10.44
N LEU A 235 -6.39 -14.84 10.22
CA LEU A 235 -4.97 -14.56 10.39
C LEU A 235 -4.76 -13.43 11.38
N SER A 236 -3.67 -13.48 12.14
CA SER A 236 -3.11 -12.35 12.87
C SER A 236 -1.70 -12.05 12.39
N GLN A 237 -1.31 -10.78 12.46
CA GLN A 237 0.10 -10.41 12.30
C GLN A 237 0.91 -10.81 13.52
N VAL A 238 2.07 -11.40 13.28
CA VAL A 238 3.05 -11.70 14.34
C VAL A 238 3.97 -10.50 14.57
N ALA A 239 4.27 -9.76 13.49
CA ALA A 239 5.06 -8.54 13.52
C ALA A 239 4.48 -7.55 12.50
N ALA A 240 4.76 -6.26 12.72
CA ALA A 240 4.45 -5.23 11.73
C ALA A 240 5.07 -5.59 10.37
N VAL A 241 4.29 -5.41 9.31
CA VAL A 241 4.72 -5.68 7.93
C VAL A 241 5.93 -4.82 7.52
N SER A 242 6.79 -5.33 6.63
CA SER A 242 7.93 -4.58 6.07
C SER A 242 8.06 -4.77 4.58
N GLY A 243 8.45 -3.73 3.87
CA GLY A 243 8.90 -3.83 2.49
C GLY A 243 10.36 -3.43 2.31
N VAL A 244 10.90 -3.75 1.14
CA VAL A 244 12.18 -3.24 0.65
C VAL A 244 12.05 -2.90 -0.83
N GLY A 245 12.74 -1.86 -1.30
CA GLY A 245 12.82 -1.48 -2.72
C GLY A 245 13.65 -2.46 -3.56
N VAL A 246 13.26 -3.73 -3.58
CA VAL A 246 13.85 -4.79 -4.39
C VAL A 246 12.74 -5.40 -5.23
N GLY A 247 12.89 -5.43 -6.55
CA GLY A 247 11.90 -6.03 -7.45
C GLY A 247 12.48 -6.35 -8.81
N SER A 248 11.69 -6.97 -9.67
CA SER A 248 12.15 -7.46 -10.98
C SER A 248 12.66 -6.35 -11.92
N SER A 249 12.25 -5.10 -11.73
CA SER A 249 12.74 -3.96 -12.52
C SER A 249 14.23 -3.69 -12.34
N LEU A 250 14.81 -4.06 -11.19
CA LEU A 250 16.24 -3.93 -10.96
C LEU A 250 17.05 -4.95 -11.78
N ILE A 251 16.47 -6.10 -12.11
CA ILE A 251 17.05 -7.09 -13.04
C ILE A 251 17.11 -6.48 -14.45
N ASP A 252 16.04 -5.80 -14.88
CA ASP A 252 16.01 -5.10 -16.17
C ASP A 252 17.08 -4.01 -16.25
N ARG A 253 17.24 -3.22 -15.18
CA ARG A 253 18.28 -2.20 -15.07
C ARG A 253 19.69 -2.80 -15.05
N ALA A 254 19.88 -3.91 -14.34
CA ALA A 254 21.16 -4.60 -14.28
C ALA A 254 21.55 -5.16 -15.65
N PHE A 255 20.58 -5.70 -16.40
CA PHE A 255 20.79 -6.18 -17.76
C PHE A 255 21.13 -5.03 -18.72
N ALA A 256 20.37 -3.92 -18.69
CA ALA A 256 20.69 -2.75 -19.49
C ALA A 256 22.12 -2.25 -19.19
N ARG A 257 22.52 -2.19 -17.92
CA ARG A 257 23.89 -1.82 -17.53
C ARG A 257 24.94 -2.79 -18.08
N LEU A 258 24.68 -4.10 -18.03
CA LEU A 258 25.57 -5.12 -18.60
C LEU A 258 25.78 -4.89 -20.10
N VAL A 259 24.71 -4.60 -20.84
CA VAL A 259 24.77 -4.28 -22.28
C VAL A 259 25.55 -3.00 -22.52
N SER A 260 25.26 -1.93 -21.77
CA SER A 260 25.99 -0.64 -21.88
C SER A 260 27.48 -0.79 -21.60
N GLN A 261 27.87 -1.63 -20.63
CA GLN A 261 29.28 -1.90 -20.33
C GLN A 261 29.98 -2.62 -21.49
N ARG A 262 29.32 -3.62 -22.11
CA ARG A 262 29.86 -4.29 -23.30
C ARG A 262 30.03 -3.32 -24.47
N MET A 263 29.05 -2.45 -24.70
CA MET A 263 29.14 -1.40 -25.73
C MET A 263 30.29 -0.41 -25.45
N ALA A 264 30.43 0.06 -24.22
CA ALA A 264 31.50 0.98 -23.84
C ALA A 264 32.90 0.36 -23.99
N ALA A 265 33.04 -0.95 -23.77
CA ALA A 265 34.28 -1.68 -23.97
C ALA A 265 34.62 -1.91 -25.47
N ASN A 266 33.66 -1.69 -26.38
CA ASN A 266 33.80 -1.92 -27.82
C ASN A 266 33.33 -0.68 -28.61
N PRO A 267 34.02 0.47 -28.50
CA PRO A 267 33.57 1.76 -29.03
C PRO A 267 33.49 1.81 -30.57
N ASP A 268 34.16 0.88 -31.24
CA ASP A 268 34.17 0.77 -32.71
C ASP A 268 32.82 0.31 -33.27
N PHE A 269 31.98 -0.32 -32.44
CA PHE A 269 30.64 -0.78 -32.81
C PHE A 269 29.55 0.17 -32.31
N LYS A 270 29.10 1.06 -33.20
CA LYS A 270 28.12 2.11 -32.85
C LYS A 270 26.68 1.60 -32.91
N LEU A 271 25.99 1.70 -31.78
CA LEU A 271 24.56 1.46 -31.65
C LEU A 271 23.86 2.70 -31.09
N PRO A 272 22.53 2.84 -31.25
CA PRO A 272 21.75 3.92 -30.65
C PRO A 272 22.00 4.03 -29.13
N ALA A 273 21.98 5.25 -28.59
CA ALA A 273 22.27 5.50 -27.18
C ALA A 273 21.29 4.80 -26.22
N ASP A 274 20.05 4.58 -26.66
CA ASP A 274 18.98 3.91 -25.92
C ASP A 274 18.96 2.38 -26.13
N PHE A 275 19.87 1.83 -26.94
CA PHE A 275 19.86 0.43 -27.35
C PHE A 275 19.84 -0.56 -26.17
N ALA A 276 20.64 -0.32 -25.14
CA ALA A 276 20.68 -1.16 -23.95
C ALA A 276 19.32 -1.19 -23.22
N ALA A 277 18.65 -0.04 -23.13
CA ALA A 277 17.32 0.07 -22.54
C ALA A 277 16.26 -0.63 -23.41
N ARG A 278 16.35 -0.53 -24.75
CA ARG A 278 15.48 -1.30 -25.66
C ARG A 278 15.70 -2.80 -25.53
N MET A 279 16.96 -3.26 -25.46
CA MET A 279 17.26 -4.68 -25.30
C MET A 279 16.69 -5.24 -23.99
N ALA A 280 16.75 -4.47 -22.89
CA ALA A 280 16.12 -4.85 -21.62
C ALA A 280 14.58 -4.92 -21.70
N ARG A 281 13.94 -4.23 -22.66
CA ARG A 281 12.49 -4.32 -22.91
C ARG A 281 12.12 -5.35 -23.99
N SER A 282 13.09 -5.87 -24.72
CA SER A 282 12.87 -6.81 -25.84
C SER A 282 12.16 -8.08 -25.38
N GLN A 283 11.38 -8.67 -26.29
CA GLN A 283 10.71 -9.95 -26.02
C GLN A 283 11.73 -11.08 -25.76
N GLY A 284 12.90 -11.01 -26.40
CA GLY A 284 14.00 -11.95 -26.16
C GLY A 284 14.46 -11.96 -24.71
N PHE A 285 14.79 -10.79 -24.14
CA PHE A 285 15.21 -10.72 -22.74
C PHE A 285 14.08 -11.03 -21.76
N LYS A 286 12.85 -10.53 -22.02
CA LYS A 286 11.68 -10.85 -21.20
C LYS A 286 11.45 -12.37 -21.09
N SER A 287 11.56 -13.09 -22.21
CA SER A 287 11.44 -14.55 -22.25
C SER A 287 12.53 -15.24 -21.42
N VAL A 288 13.80 -14.82 -21.57
CA VAL A 288 14.93 -15.33 -20.77
C VAL A 288 14.68 -15.07 -19.28
N LYS A 289 14.35 -13.84 -18.91
CA LYS A 289 14.11 -13.43 -17.52
C LYS A 289 12.97 -14.21 -16.86
N HIS A 290 11.82 -14.32 -17.52
CA HIS A 290 10.64 -14.95 -16.93
C HIS A 290 10.78 -16.47 -16.78
N LYS A 291 11.49 -17.12 -17.70
CA LYS A 291 11.66 -18.59 -17.71
C LYS A 291 12.93 -19.05 -17.01
N PHE A 292 13.74 -18.12 -16.51
CA PHE A 292 14.99 -18.45 -15.83
C PHE A 292 14.76 -19.29 -14.57
N GLY A 293 15.51 -20.39 -14.45
CA GLY A 293 15.36 -21.40 -13.40
C GLY A 293 14.47 -22.57 -13.77
N GLU A 294 13.64 -22.46 -14.81
CA GLU A 294 12.89 -23.62 -15.30
C GLU A 294 13.83 -24.59 -16.04
N LYS A 295 13.87 -25.86 -15.62
CA LYS A 295 14.83 -26.87 -16.11
C LYS A 295 14.98 -26.92 -17.64
N VAL A 296 13.88 -26.78 -18.38
CA VAL A 296 13.86 -26.85 -19.86
C VAL A 296 14.47 -25.60 -20.51
N TYR A 297 14.43 -24.46 -19.83
CA TYR A 297 14.92 -23.17 -20.32
C TYR A 297 16.32 -22.82 -19.82
N MET A 298 16.89 -23.63 -18.91
CA MET A 298 18.25 -23.47 -18.44
C MET A 298 19.27 -23.86 -19.51
N GLN A 299 19.81 -22.86 -20.20
CA GLN A 299 20.83 -23.04 -21.24
C GLN A 299 22.20 -22.52 -20.76
N PRO A 300 23.32 -23.11 -21.23
CA PRO A 300 24.65 -22.58 -20.98
C PRO A 300 24.85 -21.16 -21.52
N VAL A 301 24.21 -20.86 -22.66
CA VAL A 301 24.27 -19.56 -23.35
C VAL A 301 22.88 -19.20 -23.89
N TYR A 302 22.47 -17.97 -23.65
CA TYR A 302 21.25 -17.35 -24.15
C TYR A 302 21.58 -16.43 -25.32
N LYS A 303 20.82 -16.55 -26.43
CA LYS A 303 20.99 -15.71 -27.63
C LYS A 303 19.81 -14.75 -27.73
N ILE A 304 20.06 -13.46 -27.52
CA ILE A 304 19.02 -12.42 -27.55
C ILE A 304 19.18 -11.61 -28.84
N MET A 305 18.11 -11.52 -29.62
CA MET A 305 18.10 -10.80 -30.89
C MET A 305 18.35 -9.30 -30.67
N MET A 306 19.22 -8.72 -31.50
CA MET A 306 19.50 -7.29 -31.51
C MET A 306 18.61 -6.61 -32.55
N GLU A 307 17.46 -6.08 -32.12
CA GLU A 307 16.53 -5.41 -33.02
C GLU A 307 17.20 -4.24 -33.77
N GLY A 308 17.07 -4.25 -35.10
CA GLY A 308 17.71 -3.29 -36.01
C GLY A 308 19.15 -3.65 -36.42
N VAL A 309 19.67 -4.81 -36.02
CA VAL A 309 20.99 -5.31 -36.44
C VAL A 309 20.82 -6.51 -37.38
N GLY A 310 21.57 -6.52 -38.48
CA GLY A 310 21.53 -7.57 -39.50
C GLY A 310 22.00 -8.94 -38.97
N TYR A 311 21.45 -10.02 -39.54
CA TYR A 311 21.83 -11.40 -39.19
C TYR A 311 23.23 -11.80 -39.66
N ASP A 312 23.84 -11.01 -40.55
CA ASP A 312 25.21 -11.15 -41.03
C ASP A 312 26.25 -10.54 -40.07
N VAL A 313 25.80 -9.82 -39.05
CA VAL A 313 26.68 -9.14 -38.10
C VAL A 313 27.11 -10.09 -36.98
N SER A 314 28.42 -10.28 -36.84
CA SER A 314 29.06 -10.96 -35.71
C SER A 314 30.22 -10.11 -35.19
N HIS A 315 30.40 -10.08 -33.86
CA HIS A 315 31.44 -9.30 -33.20
C HIS A 315 31.88 -9.99 -31.91
N GLU A 316 33.09 -10.57 -31.91
CA GLU A 316 33.61 -11.38 -30.81
C GLU A 316 33.68 -10.61 -29.49
N GLY A 317 34.26 -9.40 -29.49
CA GLY A 317 34.41 -8.58 -28.28
C GLY A 317 33.10 -8.12 -27.62
N LEU A 318 31.99 -8.13 -28.38
CA LEU A 318 30.65 -7.82 -27.87
C LEU A 318 29.86 -9.09 -27.51
N GLY A 319 30.38 -10.26 -27.86
CA GLY A 319 29.65 -11.52 -27.81
C GLY A 319 28.46 -11.51 -28.77
N VAL A 320 28.59 -10.95 -29.97
CA VAL A 320 27.53 -10.94 -30.98
C VAL A 320 27.79 -12.03 -32.02
N GLN A 321 26.78 -12.85 -32.27
CA GLN A 321 26.78 -13.87 -33.31
C GLN A 321 25.46 -13.82 -34.07
N ASP A 322 25.53 -13.72 -35.39
CA ASP A 322 24.38 -13.75 -36.30
C ASP A 322 23.26 -12.77 -35.90
N GLY A 323 23.62 -11.51 -35.60
CA GLY A 323 22.70 -10.47 -35.14
C GLY A 323 22.11 -10.69 -33.73
N ARG A 324 22.69 -11.59 -32.93
CA ARG A 324 22.24 -11.90 -31.57
C ARG A 324 23.37 -11.69 -30.56
N MET A 325 23.07 -11.02 -29.45
CA MET A 325 24.01 -10.90 -28.34
C MET A 325 23.91 -12.14 -27.44
N LEU A 326 25.05 -12.71 -27.11
CA LEU A 326 25.21 -13.94 -26.33
C LEU A 326 25.43 -13.61 -24.85
N PHE A 327 24.66 -14.25 -23.97
CA PHE A 327 24.82 -14.13 -22.52
C PHE A 327 25.00 -15.51 -21.92
N THR A 328 26.03 -15.69 -21.10
CA THR A 328 26.23 -16.95 -20.37
C THR A 328 25.14 -17.16 -19.33
N LYS A 329 24.97 -18.39 -18.87
CA LYS A 329 24.13 -18.66 -17.69
C LYS A 329 24.53 -17.79 -16.51
N GLN A 330 25.83 -17.65 -16.25
CA GLN A 330 26.39 -16.88 -15.14
C GLN A 330 26.07 -15.38 -15.27
N ASP A 331 26.10 -14.83 -16.49
CA ASP A 331 25.68 -13.45 -16.74
C ASP A 331 24.25 -13.23 -16.25
N ILE A 332 23.33 -14.14 -16.61
CA ILE A 332 21.92 -14.03 -16.21
C ILE A 332 21.73 -14.29 -14.71
N GLN A 333 22.39 -15.30 -14.13
CA GLN A 333 22.34 -15.58 -12.69
C GLN A 333 22.72 -14.35 -11.86
N ALA A 334 23.83 -13.69 -12.22
CA ALA A 334 24.33 -12.52 -11.50
C ALA A 334 23.33 -11.35 -11.47
N LEU A 335 22.41 -11.27 -12.44
CA LEU A 335 21.34 -10.26 -12.43
C LEU A 335 20.31 -10.53 -11.33
N PHE A 336 20.06 -11.79 -10.98
CA PHE A 336 19.09 -12.20 -9.96
C PHE A 336 19.72 -12.26 -8.57
N ASP A 337 20.93 -12.80 -8.45
CA ASP A 337 21.55 -13.16 -7.17
C ASP A 337 21.62 -12.00 -6.18
N VAL A 338 21.97 -10.79 -6.65
CA VAL A 338 22.02 -9.57 -5.82
C VAL A 338 20.67 -9.27 -5.17
N HIS A 339 19.57 -9.53 -5.87
CA HIS A 339 18.22 -9.30 -5.37
C HIS A 339 17.76 -10.42 -4.44
N ILE A 340 18.12 -11.66 -4.73
CA ILE A 340 17.83 -12.81 -3.87
C ILE A 340 18.52 -12.64 -2.52
N GLU A 341 19.78 -12.19 -2.49
CA GLU A 341 20.50 -11.89 -1.25
C GLU A 341 19.80 -10.81 -0.43
N ALA A 342 19.30 -9.75 -1.07
CA ALA A 342 18.57 -8.69 -0.39
C ALA A 342 17.24 -9.20 0.21
N ILE A 343 16.53 -10.10 -0.48
CA ILE A 343 15.31 -10.76 0.03
C ILE A 343 15.66 -11.68 1.21
N MET A 344 16.70 -12.50 1.09
CA MET A 344 17.17 -13.39 2.16
C MET A 344 17.57 -12.62 3.41
N ALA A 345 18.27 -11.50 3.27
CA ALA A 345 18.62 -10.64 4.40
C ALA A 345 17.38 -10.13 5.15
N ARG A 346 16.26 -9.87 4.45
CA ARG A 346 14.99 -9.49 5.09
C ARG A 346 14.32 -10.68 5.78
N ILE A 347 14.37 -11.87 5.18
CA ILE A 347 13.85 -13.09 5.81
C ILE A 347 14.63 -13.39 7.09
N HIS A 348 15.97 -13.34 7.06
CA HIS A 348 16.82 -13.53 8.24
C HIS A 348 16.46 -12.56 9.37
N LYS A 349 16.34 -11.26 9.07
CA LYS A 349 15.92 -10.27 10.08
C LYS A 349 14.58 -10.59 10.73
N ARG A 350 13.64 -11.20 10.00
CA ARG A 350 12.34 -11.64 10.57
C ARG A 350 12.46 -12.86 11.45
N LEU A 351 13.35 -13.78 11.10
CA LEU A 351 13.66 -14.95 11.92
C LEU A 351 14.40 -14.56 13.21
N ASP A 352 15.40 -13.67 13.10
CA ASP A 352 16.12 -13.14 14.26
C ASP A 352 15.17 -12.42 15.22
N TRP A 353 14.28 -11.58 14.69
CA TRP A 353 13.26 -10.88 15.50
C TRP A 353 12.35 -11.85 16.28
N LEU A 354 12.00 -13.01 15.71
CA LEU A 354 11.24 -14.04 16.45
C LEU A 354 12.04 -14.55 17.66
N THR A 355 13.34 -14.81 17.46
CA THR A 355 14.24 -15.26 18.52
C THR A 355 14.39 -14.21 19.62
N GLU A 356 14.63 -12.96 19.23
CA GLU A 356 14.75 -11.81 20.16
C GLU A 356 13.49 -11.59 21.00
N LYS A 357 12.31 -11.83 20.43
CA LYS A 357 11.02 -11.75 21.14
C LYS A 357 10.68 -13.01 21.94
N GLY A 358 11.58 -14.00 22.00
CA GLY A 358 11.37 -15.25 22.73
C GLY A 358 10.29 -16.15 22.11
N LEU A 359 9.96 -15.94 20.83
CA LEU A 359 8.95 -16.71 20.11
C LEU A 359 9.59 -17.96 19.51
N SER A 360 9.37 -19.12 20.14
CA SER A 360 9.97 -20.41 19.74
C SER A 360 9.28 -21.12 18.57
N LYS A 361 8.25 -20.52 17.96
CA LYS A 361 7.46 -21.12 16.88
C LYS A 361 8.27 -21.21 15.58
N GLN A 362 8.15 -22.34 14.89
CA GLN A 362 8.73 -22.48 13.55
C GLN A 362 7.92 -21.70 12.53
N VAL A 363 8.60 -21.03 11.60
CA VAL A 363 8.01 -20.57 10.35
C VAL A 363 7.96 -21.78 9.42
N GLU A 364 6.75 -22.26 9.13
CA GLU A 364 6.53 -23.47 8.35
C GLU A 364 6.72 -23.22 6.85
N TYR A 365 6.28 -22.06 6.36
CA TYR A 365 6.29 -21.73 4.95
C TYR A 365 6.80 -20.30 4.68
N VAL A 366 7.54 -20.13 3.59
CA VAL A 366 7.69 -18.89 2.84
C VAL A 366 6.83 -18.98 1.59
N ILE A 367 5.87 -18.09 1.48
CA ILE A 367 4.91 -18.05 0.37
C ILE A 367 5.31 -16.94 -0.59
N LEU A 368 5.75 -17.32 -1.78
CA LEU A 368 6.17 -16.40 -2.81
C LEU A 368 4.99 -15.90 -3.65
N SER A 369 4.96 -14.60 -3.86
CA SER A 369 3.94 -13.89 -4.64
C SER A 369 4.57 -12.80 -5.50
N GLY A 370 3.78 -12.23 -6.41
CA GLY A 370 4.26 -11.16 -7.29
C GLY A 370 5.01 -11.69 -8.52
N GLY A 371 5.36 -10.76 -9.41
CA GLY A 371 6.04 -11.09 -10.67
C GLY A 371 7.43 -11.71 -10.49
N LEU A 372 8.24 -11.18 -9.55
CA LEU A 372 9.55 -11.76 -9.22
C LEU A 372 9.40 -13.05 -8.40
N GLY A 373 8.44 -13.10 -7.46
CA GLY A 373 8.18 -14.32 -6.68
C GLY A 373 7.61 -15.48 -7.50
N SER A 374 7.19 -15.24 -8.75
CA SER A 374 6.85 -16.27 -9.72
C SER A 374 8.08 -16.99 -10.32
N SER A 375 9.29 -16.44 -10.14
CA SER A 375 10.50 -17.00 -10.74
C SER A 375 10.87 -18.35 -10.10
N ALA A 376 11.05 -19.37 -10.95
CA ALA A 376 11.54 -20.67 -10.52
C ALA A 376 12.94 -20.56 -9.90
N TYR A 377 13.82 -19.75 -10.48
CA TYR A 377 15.17 -19.54 -9.97
C TYR A 377 15.16 -18.93 -8.56
N VAL A 378 14.38 -17.85 -8.36
CA VAL A 378 14.26 -17.21 -7.03
C VAL A 378 13.77 -18.21 -5.99
N ARG A 379 12.73 -18.99 -6.30
CA ARG A 379 12.21 -20.02 -5.39
C ARG A 379 13.27 -21.06 -5.01
N GLU A 380 13.97 -21.59 -6.00
CA GLU A 380 14.97 -22.65 -5.77
C GLU A 380 16.14 -22.15 -4.93
N VAL A 381 16.70 -20.98 -5.24
CA VAL A 381 17.81 -20.41 -4.47
C VAL A 381 17.39 -20.05 -3.04
N LEU A 382 16.20 -19.45 -2.85
CA LEU A 382 15.67 -19.16 -1.51
C LEU A 382 15.47 -20.45 -0.69
N GLN A 383 14.93 -21.52 -1.30
CA GLN A 383 14.79 -22.82 -0.63
C GLN A 383 16.15 -23.39 -0.24
N GLU A 384 17.14 -23.34 -1.12
CA GLU A 384 18.49 -23.81 -0.82
C GLU A 384 19.13 -23.05 0.33
N HIS A 385 19.03 -21.72 0.33
CA HIS A 385 19.59 -20.89 1.39
C HIS A 385 18.92 -21.17 2.74
N LEU A 386 17.60 -21.25 2.76
CA LEU A 386 16.85 -21.53 3.98
C LEU A 386 17.06 -22.95 4.52
N THR A 387 17.27 -23.93 3.63
CA THR A 387 17.59 -25.32 4.04
C THR A 387 18.99 -25.40 4.68
N LYS A 388 19.94 -24.60 4.19
CA LYS A 388 21.30 -24.50 4.75
C LYS A 388 21.35 -23.65 6.02
N LEU A 389 20.33 -22.80 6.25
CA LEU A 389 20.26 -21.90 7.39
C LEU A 389 19.98 -22.67 8.68
N GLN A 390 20.97 -22.72 9.58
CA GLN A 390 20.80 -23.28 10.92
C GLN A 390 20.14 -22.27 11.87
N HIS A 391 18.87 -21.93 11.63
CA HIS A 391 18.13 -20.98 12.47
C HIS A 391 17.06 -21.70 13.33
N PRO A 392 16.94 -21.39 14.64
CA PRO A 392 16.03 -22.08 15.55
C PRO A 392 14.58 -22.03 15.10
N ASN A 393 14.13 -20.97 14.42
CA ASN A 393 12.75 -20.80 13.92
C ASN A 393 12.50 -21.30 12.47
N ALA A 394 13.50 -21.85 11.76
CA ALA A 394 13.36 -22.16 10.32
C ALA A 394 13.84 -23.56 9.93
N ARG A 395 13.81 -24.53 10.86
CA ARG A 395 14.45 -25.84 10.66
C ARG A 395 13.91 -26.65 9.48
N ASN A 396 12.62 -26.52 9.19
CA ASN A 396 11.91 -27.27 8.15
C ASN A 396 11.10 -26.33 7.24
N ILE A 397 11.58 -25.11 7.03
CA ILE A 397 10.85 -24.10 6.27
C ILE A 397 10.77 -24.49 4.78
N LEU A 398 9.57 -24.37 4.21
CA LEU A 398 9.32 -24.66 2.79
C LEU A 398 9.01 -23.38 2.02
N VAL A 399 9.68 -23.18 0.89
CA VAL A 399 9.45 -22.07 -0.04
C VAL A 399 8.55 -22.54 -1.15
N ILE A 400 7.34 -22.00 -1.22
CA ILE A 400 6.36 -22.40 -2.22
C ILE A 400 5.82 -21.18 -2.96
N PRO A 401 5.47 -21.32 -4.25
CA PRO A 401 4.73 -20.29 -4.94
C PRO A 401 3.29 -20.27 -4.40
N SER A 402 2.73 -19.09 -4.31
CA SER A 402 1.30 -18.93 -4.07
C SER A 402 0.47 -19.36 -5.29
N GLN A 403 -0.82 -19.62 -5.08
CA GLN A 403 -1.74 -19.87 -6.18
C GLN A 403 -2.00 -18.55 -6.91
N ASP A 404 -1.71 -18.51 -8.21
CA ASP A 404 -1.87 -17.31 -9.05
C ASP A 404 -1.06 -16.08 -8.56
N PRO A 405 0.29 -16.17 -8.48
CA PRO A 405 1.13 -15.16 -7.83
C PRO A 405 0.97 -13.73 -8.35
N GLN A 406 0.61 -13.56 -9.62
CA GLN A 406 0.52 -12.24 -10.26
C GLN A 406 -0.75 -11.47 -9.87
N LEU A 407 -1.82 -12.17 -9.48
CA LEU A 407 -3.11 -11.58 -9.11
C LEU A 407 -3.50 -11.78 -7.64
N ILE A 408 -2.60 -12.37 -6.87
CA ILE A 408 -2.90 -12.75 -5.50
C ILE A 408 -3.30 -11.57 -4.61
N VAL A 409 -2.70 -10.40 -4.84
CA VAL A 409 -3.06 -9.15 -4.15
C VAL A 409 -4.50 -8.76 -4.46
N ALA A 410 -4.85 -8.65 -5.75
CA ALA A 410 -6.20 -8.27 -6.15
C ALA A 410 -7.25 -9.25 -5.62
N ARG A 411 -6.96 -10.56 -5.68
CA ARG A 411 -7.81 -11.62 -5.13
C ARG A 411 -7.94 -11.54 -3.61
N GLY A 412 -6.84 -11.34 -2.90
CA GLY A 412 -6.80 -11.30 -1.42
C GLY A 412 -7.66 -10.18 -0.84
N VAL A 413 -7.63 -9.00 -1.48
CA VAL A 413 -8.49 -7.87 -1.12
C VAL A 413 -9.99 -8.23 -1.28
N LEU A 414 -10.36 -8.85 -2.40
CA LEU A 414 -11.75 -9.28 -2.63
C LEU A 414 -12.17 -10.40 -1.67
N GLU A 415 -11.29 -11.36 -1.39
CA GLU A 415 -11.57 -12.45 -0.46
C GLU A 415 -11.77 -11.94 0.98
N ASN A 416 -10.99 -10.94 1.41
CA ASN A 416 -11.23 -10.27 2.68
C ASN A 416 -12.61 -9.60 2.71
N LYS A 417 -12.94 -8.82 1.67
CA LYS A 417 -14.24 -8.16 1.56
C LYS A 417 -15.39 -9.17 1.54
N ARG A 418 -15.24 -10.28 0.79
CA ARG A 418 -16.24 -11.34 0.68
C ARG A 418 -16.54 -11.95 2.04
N GLN A 419 -15.51 -12.31 2.78
CA GLN A 419 -15.67 -12.86 4.12
C GLN A 419 -16.36 -11.88 5.06
N ARG A 420 -16.00 -10.58 5.03
CA ARG A 420 -16.68 -9.57 5.85
C ARG A 420 -18.17 -9.47 5.53
N MET A 421 -18.55 -9.56 4.26
CA MET A 421 -19.96 -9.56 3.84
C MET A 421 -20.69 -10.82 4.32
N GLU A 422 -20.11 -12.00 4.10
CA GLU A 422 -20.74 -13.30 4.42
C GLU A 422 -20.84 -13.57 5.93
N SER A 423 -19.91 -13.03 6.73
CA SER A 423 -19.82 -13.30 8.18
C SER A 423 -20.49 -12.25 9.08
N GLY A 424 -21.04 -11.17 8.50
CA GLY A 424 -21.59 -10.05 9.27
C GLY A 424 -20.52 -9.16 9.92
N ASN A 425 -19.44 -8.88 9.18
CA ASN A 425 -18.30 -8.02 9.54
C ASN A 425 -17.12 -8.69 10.27
N LYS A 426 -16.80 -9.96 9.99
CA LYS A 426 -15.52 -10.56 10.40
C LYS A 426 -14.51 -10.55 9.26
N SER A 427 -13.35 -9.96 9.50
CA SER A 427 -12.24 -9.92 8.54
C SER A 427 -11.44 -11.23 8.52
N VAL A 428 -10.75 -11.51 7.40
CA VAL A 428 -9.76 -12.61 7.36
C VAL A 428 -8.55 -12.22 8.20
N LEU A 429 -8.06 -11.00 8.06
CA LEU A 429 -7.05 -10.46 8.96
C LEU A 429 -7.74 -9.97 10.25
N SER A 430 -7.70 -10.78 11.30
CA SER A 430 -8.36 -10.50 12.58
C SER A 430 -7.62 -9.45 13.41
N THR A 431 -6.30 -9.34 13.26
CA THR A 431 -5.51 -8.28 13.88
C THR A 431 -4.30 -7.90 13.04
N TRP A 432 -3.88 -6.65 13.18
CA TRP A 432 -2.64 -6.13 12.60
C TRP A 432 -1.83 -5.37 13.65
N ILE A 433 -0.54 -5.12 13.38
CA ILE A 433 0.36 -4.43 14.30
C ILE A 433 0.56 -2.99 13.84
N ALA A 434 0.27 -2.04 14.73
CA ALA A 434 0.41 -0.61 14.47
C ALA A 434 1.85 -0.23 14.07
N ARG A 435 1.99 0.39 12.89
CA ARG A 435 3.30 0.83 12.34
C ARG A 435 3.78 2.17 12.89
N ALA A 436 2.88 2.96 13.46
CA ALA A 436 3.13 4.26 14.06
C ALA A 436 2.20 4.48 15.26
N SER A 437 2.53 5.47 16.09
CA SER A 437 1.66 5.90 17.19
C SER A 437 0.73 7.01 16.69
N TYR A 438 -0.55 6.92 17.05
CA TYR A 438 -1.57 7.90 16.69
C TYR A 438 -2.18 8.49 17.96
N GLY A 439 -2.21 9.81 18.02
CA GLY A 439 -2.67 10.55 19.18
C GLY A 439 -3.63 11.67 18.79
N VAL A 440 -4.25 12.24 19.81
CA VAL A 440 -5.13 13.40 19.70
C VAL A 440 -4.61 14.49 20.62
N ILE A 441 -4.67 15.74 20.15
CA ILE A 441 -4.30 16.89 20.97
C ILE A 441 -5.42 17.18 21.96
N VAL A 442 -5.04 17.26 23.23
CA VAL A 442 -5.95 17.49 24.36
C VAL A 442 -5.42 18.57 25.29
N GLN A 443 -6.31 19.00 26.18
CA GLN A 443 -5.95 19.79 27.36
C GLN A 443 -5.95 18.87 28.57
N GLU A 444 -4.90 18.93 29.39
CA GLU A 444 -4.82 18.19 30.64
C GLU A 444 -4.81 19.14 31.84
N VAL A 445 -5.33 18.71 33.00
CA VAL A 445 -5.24 19.53 34.22
C VAL A 445 -3.76 19.70 34.58
N TYR A 446 -3.35 20.96 34.78
CA TYR A 446 -1.97 21.29 35.07
C TYR A 446 -1.50 20.64 36.37
N MET A 447 -0.34 20.00 36.28
CA MET A 447 0.34 19.32 37.39
C MET A 447 1.82 19.65 37.29
N PRO A 448 2.41 20.37 38.27
CA PRO A 448 3.79 20.85 38.17
C PRO A 448 4.82 19.77 37.85
N ALA A 449 4.68 18.57 38.43
CA ALA A 449 5.60 17.46 38.22
C ALA A 449 5.58 16.88 36.79
N ARG A 450 4.49 17.11 36.03
CA ARG A 450 4.30 16.53 34.68
C ARG A 450 4.36 17.58 33.58
N HIS A 451 3.94 18.81 33.86
CA HIS A 451 3.71 19.88 32.89
C HIS A 451 4.64 21.08 33.11
N PHE A 452 5.78 20.86 33.77
CA PHE A 452 6.78 21.91 33.94
C PHE A 452 7.22 22.43 32.55
N ASP A 453 7.23 23.76 32.38
CA ASP A 453 7.59 24.44 31.12
C ASP A 453 6.62 24.16 29.93
N GLU A 454 5.44 23.58 30.19
CA GLU A 454 4.38 23.48 29.18
C GLU A 454 3.58 24.79 29.07
N GLU A 455 2.87 24.95 27.95
CA GLU A 455 1.93 26.07 27.79
C GLU A 455 0.71 25.86 28.70
N VAL A 456 0.36 26.88 29.47
CA VAL A 456 -0.71 26.80 30.47
C VAL A 456 -1.76 27.89 30.25
N ARG A 457 -3.02 27.49 30.29
CA ARG A 457 -4.18 28.38 30.21
C ARG A 457 -5.03 28.24 31.47
N GLN A 458 -5.48 29.36 32.03
CA GLN A 458 -6.46 29.35 33.12
C GLN A 458 -7.84 28.91 32.59
N ASP A 459 -8.57 28.08 33.35
CA ASP A 459 -9.95 27.73 33.00
C ASP A 459 -10.85 28.99 33.04
N PRO A 460 -11.65 29.27 31.99
CA PRO A 460 -12.49 30.47 31.93
C PRO A 460 -13.63 30.49 32.95
N TRP A 461 -14.02 29.33 33.49
CA TRP A 461 -15.20 29.15 34.32
C TRP A 461 -14.84 28.76 35.77
N ASP A 462 -13.71 28.09 35.99
CA ASP A 462 -13.18 27.75 37.31
C ASP A 462 -11.75 28.32 37.53
N PRO A 463 -11.60 29.45 38.25
CA PRO A 463 -10.30 30.07 38.47
C PRO A 463 -9.35 29.23 39.34
N THR A 464 -9.80 28.11 39.89
CA THR A 464 -8.92 27.17 40.61
C THR A 464 -8.26 26.13 39.70
N VAL A 465 -8.72 26.02 38.46
CA VAL A 465 -8.24 25.02 37.49
C VAL A 465 -7.35 25.68 36.44
N LYS A 466 -6.14 25.14 36.26
CA LYS A 466 -5.24 25.47 35.16
C LYS A 466 -5.14 24.26 34.23
N TRP A 467 -5.07 24.52 32.93
CA TRP A 467 -4.96 23.52 31.87
C TRP A 467 -3.59 23.63 31.20
N ALA A 468 -2.86 22.53 31.11
CA ALA A 468 -1.75 22.39 30.16
C ALA A 468 -2.35 22.16 28.77
N THR A 469 -2.04 23.04 27.82
CA THR A 469 -2.53 22.97 26.43
C THR A 469 -1.56 22.18 25.56
N ASN A 470 -2.01 21.77 24.37
CA ASN A 470 -1.16 21.09 23.38
C ASN A 470 -0.52 19.77 23.87
N GLN A 471 -1.20 19.09 24.80
CA GLN A 471 -0.78 17.78 25.30
C GLN A 471 -1.26 16.69 24.35
N ILE A 472 -0.51 15.58 24.26
CA ILE A 472 -0.82 14.49 23.36
C ILE A 472 -1.35 13.31 24.16
N GLN A 473 -2.58 12.90 23.84
CA GLN A 473 -3.11 11.62 24.30
C GLN A 473 -2.96 10.57 23.20
N TRP A 474 -1.99 9.66 23.37
CA TRP A 474 -1.80 8.52 22.48
C TRP A 474 -2.95 7.52 22.59
N LEU A 475 -3.64 7.29 21.47
CA LEU A 475 -4.75 6.34 21.34
C LEU A 475 -4.26 4.98 20.89
N ILE A 476 -3.25 4.97 20.01
CA ILE A 476 -2.56 3.79 19.50
C ILE A 476 -1.08 4.08 19.62
N LYS A 477 -0.32 3.10 20.09
CA LYS A 477 1.13 3.14 20.10
C LYS A 477 1.68 2.18 19.06
N LYS A 478 2.81 2.56 18.47
CA LYS A 478 3.58 1.69 17.58
C LYS A 478 3.82 0.34 18.26
N GLY A 479 3.52 -0.74 17.56
CA GLY A 479 3.61 -2.10 18.09
C GLY A 479 2.34 -2.63 18.76
N ASP A 480 1.31 -1.79 18.98
CA ASP A 480 0.03 -2.25 19.50
C ASP A 480 -0.66 -3.19 18.49
N THR A 481 -1.28 -4.24 19.00
CA THR A 481 -2.17 -5.11 18.22
C THR A 481 -3.54 -4.44 18.10
N VAL A 482 -3.97 -4.18 16.87
CA VAL A 482 -5.24 -3.52 16.56
C VAL A 482 -6.19 -4.50 15.88
N ASP A 483 -7.43 -4.53 16.37
CA ASP A 483 -8.55 -5.26 15.78
C ASP A 483 -9.27 -4.33 14.77
N PRO A 484 -9.27 -4.65 13.47
CA PRO A 484 -9.91 -3.83 12.45
C PRO A 484 -11.45 -3.86 12.53
N ASP A 485 -12.03 -4.87 13.18
CA ASP A 485 -13.47 -5.04 13.33
C ASP A 485 -14.00 -4.34 14.61
N SER A 486 -13.11 -3.86 15.49
CA SER A 486 -13.45 -3.17 16.75
C SER A 486 -12.90 -1.73 16.78
N PRO A 487 -13.76 -0.69 16.68
CA PRO A 487 -13.30 0.69 16.72
C PRO A 487 -12.73 1.05 18.10
N LEU A 488 -11.61 1.78 18.11
CA LEU A 488 -11.08 2.36 19.33
C LEU A 488 -11.93 3.57 19.72
N VAL A 489 -12.67 3.44 20.82
CA VAL A 489 -13.57 4.49 21.30
C VAL A 489 -12.88 5.30 22.38
N LYS A 490 -12.81 6.62 22.18
CA LYS A 490 -12.35 7.55 23.21
C LYS A 490 -13.38 8.63 23.46
N ARG A 491 -13.71 8.84 24.74
CA ARG A 491 -14.62 9.89 25.18
C ARG A 491 -13.88 11.19 25.41
N PHE A 492 -14.44 12.27 24.87
CA PHE A 492 -14.00 13.64 25.06
C PHE A 492 -15.08 14.46 25.76
N GLU A 493 -14.63 15.50 26.45
CA GLU A 493 -15.50 16.44 27.14
C GLU A 493 -15.17 17.86 26.69
N ILE A 494 -16.19 18.61 26.27
CA ILE A 494 -16.07 20.03 26.00
C ILE A 494 -16.97 20.79 26.96
N ARG A 495 -16.39 21.81 27.59
CA ARG A 495 -17.10 22.71 28.50
C ARG A 495 -17.68 23.89 27.73
N LEU A 496 -18.93 24.22 28.01
CA LEU A 496 -19.73 25.22 27.32
C LEU A 496 -20.32 26.22 28.32
N LYS A 497 -20.37 27.49 27.93
CA LYS A 497 -21.03 28.52 28.73
C LYS A 497 -22.56 28.30 28.68
N ASP A 498 -23.26 28.77 29.70
CA ASP A 498 -24.73 28.86 29.66
C ASP A 498 -25.17 29.71 28.45
N GLY A 499 -26.06 29.16 27.62
CA GLY A 499 -26.52 29.77 26.37
C GLY A 499 -25.58 29.62 25.17
N ASP A 500 -24.44 28.94 25.31
CA ASP A 500 -23.52 28.69 24.21
C ASP A 500 -24.10 27.63 23.25
N THR A 501 -24.25 28.01 21.98
CA THR A 501 -24.74 27.17 20.89
C THR A 501 -23.64 26.67 19.97
N THR A 502 -22.38 26.98 20.26
CA THR A 502 -21.23 26.45 19.50
C THR A 502 -21.20 24.95 19.65
N ARG A 503 -21.34 24.24 18.54
CA ARG A 503 -21.31 22.76 18.49
C ARG A 503 -20.28 22.22 17.50
N ALA A 504 -19.37 23.09 17.04
CA ALA A 504 -18.33 22.71 16.10
C ALA A 504 -16.95 22.85 16.75
N TRP A 505 -16.15 21.79 16.70
CA TRP A 505 -14.79 21.78 17.25
C TRP A 505 -13.88 20.89 16.44
N ASP A 506 -12.64 21.30 16.34
CA ASP A 506 -11.62 20.58 15.60
C ASP A 506 -10.79 19.73 16.57
N ALA A 507 -10.73 18.43 16.33
CA ALA A 507 -9.81 17.53 17.03
C ALA A 507 -8.57 17.35 16.16
N GLU A 508 -7.42 17.86 16.60
CA GLU A 508 -6.16 17.65 15.90
C GLU A 508 -5.63 16.25 16.21
N ILE A 509 -5.43 15.47 15.16
CA ILE A 509 -4.82 14.15 15.20
C ILE A 509 -3.33 14.31 14.88
N VAL A 510 -2.51 13.60 15.63
CA VAL A 510 -1.06 13.57 15.45
C VAL A 510 -0.54 12.16 15.26
N VAL A 511 0.61 12.05 14.61
CA VAL A 511 1.34 10.81 14.39
C VAL A 511 2.78 10.94 14.88
N SER A 512 3.33 9.86 15.43
CA SER A 512 4.76 9.74 15.75
C SER A 512 5.29 8.36 15.35
N ASN A 513 6.46 8.35 14.70
CA ASN A 513 7.18 7.14 14.33
C ASN A 513 8.20 6.70 15.39
N ASN A 514 8.35 7.46 16.47
CA ASN A 514 9.24 7.16 17.58
C ASN A 514 8.84 5.83 18.25
N GLU A 515 9.83 5.16 18.84
CA GLU A 515 9.56 4.04 19.73
C GLU A 515 8.75 4.50 20.94
N THR A 516 7.99 3.58 21.53
CA THR A 516 6.99 3.89 22.58
C THR A 516 7.58 4.55 23.82
N GLU A 517 8.84 4.26 24.13
CA GLU A 517 9.63 4.84 25.23
C GLU A 517 9.98 6.32 25.00
N TRP A 518 10.02 6.75 23.73
CA TRP A 518 10.43 8.08 23.29
C TRP A 518 9.27 8.90 22.71
N LEU A 519 8.03 8.54 23.05
CA LEU A 519 6.86 9.26 22.56
C LEU A 519 6.76 10.65 23.22
N PRO A 520 6.58 11.70 22.41
CA PRO A 520 6.42 13.04 22.95
C PRO A 520 5.11 13.15 23.72
N ARG A 521 5.13 13.97 24.79
CA ARG A 521 3.97 14.23 25.64
C ARG A 521 3.15 15.44 25.20
N SER A 522 3.77 16.35 24.45
CA SER A 522 3.18 17.60 23.99
C SER A 522 3.75 17.99 22.63
N LEU A 523 3.09 18.93 21.95
CA LEU A 523 3.58 19.48 20.68
C LEU A 523 4.89 20.28 20.81
N LYS A 524 5.30 20.64 22.03
CA LYS A 524 6.57 21.32 22.28
C LYS A 524 7.76 20.38 22.07
N GLN A 525 7.54 19.07 22.21
CA GLN A 525 8.58 18.05 22.05
C GLN A 525 8.68 17.61 20.59
N ALA A 526 9.91 17.40 20.11
CA ALA A 526 10.16 16.92 18.75
C ALA A 526 9.66 15.48 18.54
N GLY A 527 9.46 15.09 17.28
CA GLY A 527 9.06 13.73 16.92
C GLY A 527 7.54 13.52 16.82
N VAL A 528 6.76 14.59 16.74
CA VAL A 528 5.32 14.56 16.46
C VAL A 528 5.01 15.34 15.19
N MET A 529 4.14 14.79 14.34
CA MET A 529 3.63 15.47 13.15
C MET A 529 2.11 15.58 13.26
N ARG A 530 1.57 16.75 12.90
CA ARG A 530 0.13 16.93 12.75
C ARG A 530 -0.34 16.13 11.55
N LEU A 531 -1.26 15.21 11.78
CA LEU A 531 -1.79 14.31 10.75
C LEU A 531 -2.99 14.92 10.05
N CYS A 532 -3.99 15.36 10.81
CA CYS A 532 -5.20 15.97 10.27
C CYS A 532 -6.02 16.66 11.36
N SER A 533 -6.99 17.48 10.97
CA SER A 533 -8.02 18.02 11.85
C SER A 533 -9.34 17.33 11.57
N VAL A 534 -9.90 16.64 12.57
CA VAL A 534 -11.24 16.07 12.51
C VAL A 534 -12.23 17.13 12.97
N LYS A 535 -12.95 17.71 12.01
CA LYS A 535 -14.01 18.68 12.29
C LYS A 535 -15.22 17.97 12.87
N SER A 536 -15.45 18.18 14.14
CA SER A 536 -16.68 17.75 14.80
C SER A 536 -17.75 18.79 14.56
N ASN A 537 -18.91 18.38 14.04
CA ASN A 537 -20.10 19.23 13.97
C ASN A 537 -21.26 18.50 14.66
N LEU A 538 -21.53 18.91 15.89
CA LEU A 538 -22.65 18.44 16.69
C LEU A 538 -23.83 19.43 16.65
N ALA A 539 -23.97 20.21 15.57
CA ALA A 539 -25.14 21.06 15.36
C ALA A 539 -26.41 20.20 15.45
N GLY A 540 -27.40 20.70 16.19
CA GLY A 540 -28.63 19.96 16.50
C GLY A 540 -28.66 19.34 17.91
N ILE A 541 -27.55 19.31 18.65
CA ILE A 541 -27.57 18.94 20.08
C ILE A 541 -28.11 20.10 20.92
N GLU A 542 -29.23 19.84 21.59
CA GLU A 542 -29.90 20.78 22.47
C GLU A 542 -29.26 20.83 23.87
N GLN A 543 -29.42 21.96 24.56
CA GLN A 543 -28.80 22.20 25.87
C GLN A 543 -29.26 21.22 26.95
N HIS A 544 -30.48 20.67 26.85
CA HIS A 544 -31.01 19.68 27.79
C HIS A 544 -30.29 18.32 27.70
N GLN A 545 -29.60 18.05 26.58
CA GLN A 545 -28.81 16.83 26.36
C GLN A 545 -27.39 16.94 26.94
N LEU A 546 -27.02 18.10 27.48
CA LEU A 546 -25.70 18.38 28.06
C LEU A 546 -25.70 18.17 29.59
N VAL A 547 -24.54 17.87 30.15
CA VAL A 547 -24.39 17.71 31.59
C VAL A 547 -24.17 19.07 32.25
N LEU A 548 -25.13 19.54 33.05
CA LEU A 548 -24.98 20.77 33.84
C LEU A 548 -23.99 20.58 35.00
N LYS A 549 -23.03 21.49 35.12
CA LYS A 549 -22.17 21.66 36.29
C LYS A 549 -22.38 23.03 36.89
N GLU A 550 -22.83 23.04 38.14
CA GLU A 550 -23.08 24.26 38.89
C GLU A 550 -22.49 24.14 40.30
N LYS A 551 -21.72 25.15 40.70
CA LYS A 551 -21.25 25.32 42.08
C LYS A 551 -21.69 26.68 42.58
N ARG A 552 -22.48 26.68 43.64
CA ARG A 552 -22.92 27.92 44.30
C ARG A 552 -21.72 28.64 44.92
N GLY A 553 -21.75 29.97 44.82
CA GLY A 553 -20.71 30.82 45.39
C GLY A 553 -20.76 30.83 46.93
N THR A 554 -19.65 31.24 47.54
CA THR A 554 -19.61 31.61 48.96
C THR A 554 -19.54 33.14 49.08
N CYS A 555 -19.63 33.67 50.30
CA CYS A 555 -19.49 35.10 50.59
C CYS A 555 -18.19 35.74 50.06
N PHE A 556 -17.15 34.94 49.78
CA PHE A 556 -15.87 35.40 49.26
C PHE A 556 -15.51 34.88 47.85
N ARG A 557 -16.36 34.04 47.22
CA ARG A 557 -16.08 33.47 45.89
C ARG A 557 -17.35 33.37 45.05
N ARG A 558 -17.27 33.88 43.81
CA ARG A 558 -18.35 33.73 42.83
C ARG A 558 -18.55 32.24 42.50
N GLY A 559 -19.82 31.82 42.41
CA GLY A 559 -20.17 30.50 41.90
C GLY A 559 -19.87 30.39 40.41
N HIS A 560 -19.90 29.17 39.87
CA HIS A 560 -19.70 28.92 38.45
C HIS A 560 -20.74 27.95 37.93
N LYS A 561 -21.22 28.21 36.71
CA LYS A 561 -22.22 27.42 35.98
C LYS A 561 -21.73 27.21 34.55
N PHE A 562 -21.60 25.96 34.13
CA PHE A 562 -21.21 25.57 32.77
C PHE A 562 -21.83 24.22 32.41
N TYR A 563 -21.86 23.90 31.13
CA TYR A 563 -22.34 22.62 30.61
C TYR A 563 -21.18 21.79 30.07
N ILE A 564 -21.31 20.47 30.11
CA ILE A 564 -20.35 19.54 29.52
C ILE A 564 -21.05 18.78 28.39
N CYS A 565 -20.52 18.94 27.17
CA CYS A 565 -20.83 18.09 26.03
C CYS A 565 -19.88 16.89 26.06
N ARG A 566 -20.43 15.68 26.15
CA ARG A 566 -19.68 14.42 26.11
C ARG A 566 -19.94 13.75 24.78
N PHE A 567 -18.88 13.49 24.03
CA PHE A 567 -18.96 12.78 22.76
C PHE A 567 -17.81 11.77 22.67
N ASP A 568 -18.00 10.78 21.83
CA ASP A 568 -17.03 9.72 21.61
C ASP A 568 -16.45 9.91 20.20
N ILE A 569 -15.12 9.96 20.09
CA ILE A 569 -14.43 9.78 18.81
C ILE A 569 -14.09 8.30 18.70
N ARG A 570 -14.56 7.67 17.64
CA ARG A 570 -14.19 6.31 17.26
C ARG A 570 -13.12 6.37 16.20
N VAL A 571 -11.97 5.79 16.50
CA VAL A 571 -10.86 5.65 15.56
C VAL A 571 -10.96 4.24 14.97
N ILE A 572 -11.22 4.17 13.67
CA ILE A 572 -11.22 2.94 12.90
C ILE A 572 -9.89 2.89 12.16
N VAL A 573 -9.04 1.94 12.52
CA VAL A 573 -7.74 1.81 11.90
C VAL A 573 -7.71 0.52 11.10
N ALA A 574 -7.69 0.70 9.78
CA ALA A 574 -7.43 -0.36 8.84
C ALA A 574 -5.92 -0.45 8.56
N PRO A 575 -5.43 -1.56 8.01
CA PRO A 575 -3.99 -1.74 7.80
C PRO A 575 -3.31 -0.65 6.95
N ALA A 576 -4.03 -0.11 5.96
CA ALA A 576 -3.57 0.98 5.11
C ALA A 576 -4.42 2.27 5.23
N ASP A 577 -5.32 2.38 6.21
CA ASP A 577 -6.21 3.54 6.34
C ASP A 577 -6.53 3.90 7.81
N LEU A 578 -6.76 5.19 8.07
CA LEU A 578 -7.15 5.72 9.36
C LEU A 578 -8.42 6.57 9.19
N ARG A 579 -9.51 6.12 9.79
CA ARG A 579 -10.82 6.78 9.72
C ARG A 579 -11.29 7.18 11.12
N PHE A 580 -12.00 8.30 11.18
CA PHE A 580 -12.55 8.84 12.41
C PHE A 580 -14.05 8.97 12.29
N GLU A 581 -14.77 8.60 13.34
CA GLU A 581 -16.21 8.82 13.44
C GLU A 581 -16.52 9.56 14.74
N LEU A 582 -17.44 10.51 14.64
CA LEU A 582 -17.95 11.24 15.78
C LEU A 582 -19.29 10.66 16.22
N TRP A 583 -19.41 10.35 17.50
CA TRP A 583 -20.61 9.76 18.09
C TRP A 583 -21.10 10.55 19.30
N PHE A 584 -22.41 10.76 19.40
CA PHE A 584 -23.06 11.37 20.57
C PHE A 584 -24.33 10.61 20.90
N GLY A 585 -24.53 10.28 22.19
CA GLY A 585 -25.73 9.57 22.64
C GLY A 585 -25.96 8.21 21.97
N GLY A 586 -24.91 7.57 21.44
CA GLY A 586 -25.03 6.32 20.67
C GLY A 586 -25.38 6.50 19.19
N THR A 587 -25.53 7.74 18.71
CA THR A 587 -25.79 8.07 17.30
C THR A 587 -24.51 8.60 16.65
N LYS A 588 -24.27 8.20 15.39
CA LYS A 588 -23.17 8.71 14.56
C LYS A 588 -23.55 10.08 14.00
N PHE A 589 -22.73 11.10 14.27
CA PHE A 589 -22.93 12.49 13.83
C PHE A 589 -22.10 12.86 12.59
N SER A 590 -21.33 11.93 12.03
CA SER A 590 -20.52 12.20 10.83
C SER A 590 -21.37 12.18 9.56
N GLY A 591 -21.83 13.34 9.12
CA GLY A 591 -22.22 13.55 7.72
C GLY A 591 -20.98 13.61 6.84
N ASN A 592 -20.93 12.74 5.82
CA ASN A 592 -20.01 12.75 4.66
C ASN A 592 -18.70 13.50 4.87
N HIS A 593 -17.76 12.89 5.60
CA HIS A 593 -16.38 13.31 5.49
C HIS A 593 -15.93 12.89 4.08
N GLN A 594 -15.85 13.84 3.14
CA GLN A 594 -14.76 13.76 2.16
C GLN A 594 -13.49 13.45 2.96
N PRO A 595 -12.60 12.56 2.49
CA PRO A 595 -11.34 12.29 3.17
C PRO A 595 -10.74 13.63 3.58
N ILE A 596 -10.53 13.78 4.89
CA ILE A 596 -10.25 15.03 5.57
C ILE A 596 -9.35 15.88 4.67
N SER A 597 -9.82 17.07 4.28
CA SER A 597 -9.00 18.03 3.53
C SER A 597 -7.82 18.39 4.43
N VAL A 598 -6.70 17.72 4.23
CA VAL A 598 -5.54 17.93 5.08
C VAL A 598 -4.85 19.19 4.62
N GLN A 599 -4.91 20.24 5.44
CA GLN A 599 -3.92 21.29 5.40
C GLN A 599 -2.72 20.78 6.22
N TRP A 600 -1.70 20.32 5.51
CA TRP A 600 -0.43 19.95 6.09
C TRP A 600 0.41 21.21 6.27
N ASP A 601 0.98 21.40 7.47
CA ASP A 601 2.11 22.31 7.60
C ASP A 601 3.26 21.73 6.75
N ALA A 602 3.75 22.52 5.79
CA ALA A 602 4.98 22.19 5.11
C ALA A 602 6.06 21.99 6.18
N ALA A 603 6.75 20.85 6.13
CA ALA A 603 7.99 20.69 6.87
C ALA A 603 8.88 21.90 6.50
N LYS A 604 9.16 22.77 7.47
CA LYS A 604 10.26 23.72 7.31
C LYS A 604 11.51 22.86 7.16
N GLY A 605 12.10 22.94 5.97
CA GLY A 605 13.27 22.15 5.58
C GLY A 605 14.49 22.38 6.45
#